data_AF-A0A896T7H2-F1
#
_entry.id   AF-A0A896T7H2-F1
#
_cell.length_a   1.000
_cell.length_b   1.000
_cell.length_c   1.000
_cell.angle_alpha   90.00
_cell.angle_beta   90.00
_cell.angle_gamma   90.00
#
_symmetry.space_group_name_H-M   'P 1'
#
loop_
_entity.id
_entity.type
_entity.pdbx_description
1 polymer ?
#
loop_
_entity_poly.entity_id
_entity_poly.type
_entity_poly.pdbx_seq_one_letter_code
_entity_poly.pdbx_strand_id
1 'polypeptide(L)'
;MTNDSVINLITHYIAEPFQILSQNIFSVLIVTLFVSVFWFFGLHGPNVLAPVLDGIWGPLGLNNQALYFQVHSQGIRDLIAKGAVDKAHAINGDYVNLWVRGSWDAFAWFGGSGGTITLVIAIILFSKRKDYKIVGRLGLAPGIFNINEPVLFGLPVVLNAIFFIPFAVAPLISVIIAYTATALHLVDPVVNAVP
;
A
#
# COMPACT_ATOMS: atom_id res chain seq x y z
N MET A 1 8.24 -6.44 -39.57
CA MET A 1 7.45 -7.20 -38.58
C MET A 1 8.31 -7.21 -37.33
N THR A 2 7.87 -6.56 -36.27
CA THR A 2 8.75 -5.95 -35.25
C THR A 2 9.61 -7.00 -34.52
N ASN A 3 10.91 -6.71 -34.36
CA ASN A 3 11.85 -7.48 -33.54
C ASN A 3 11.57 -7.27 -32.03
N ASP A 4 10.30 -7.22 -31.63
CA ASP A 4 9.94 -7.02 -30.24
C ASP A 4 10.17 -8.32 -29.48
N SER A 5 10.95 -8.24 -28.41
CA SER A 5 11.17 -9.37 -27.52
C SER A 5 9.83 -9.83 -26.94
N VAL A 6 9.71 -11.12 -26.61
CA VAL A 6 8.54 -11.67 -25.90
C VAL A 6 8.24 -10.87 -24.63
N ILE A 7 9.27 -10.33 -23.97
CA ILE A 7 9.16 -9.49 -22.79
C ILE A 7 8.45 -8.17 -23.12
N ASN A 8 8.78 -7.53 -24.24
CA ASN A 8 8.13 -6.28 -24.67
C ASN A 8 6.65 -6.51 -24.99
N LEU A 9 6.31 -7.64 -25.64
CA LEU A 9 4.92 -7.99 -25.93
C LEU A 9 4.12 -8.23 -24.65
N ILE A 10 4.67 -8.97 -23.69
CA ILE A 10 4.01 -9.21 -22.39
C ILE A 10 3.85 -7.89 -21.63
N THR A 11 4.88 -7.05 -21.60
CA THR A 11 4.83 -5.77 -20.89
C THR A 11 3.74 -4.88 -21.48
N HIS A 12 3.71 -4.73 -22.80
CA HIS A 12 2.79 -3.82 -23.46
C HIS A 12 1.34 -4.33 -23.46
N TYR A 13 1.11 -5.61 -23.74
CA TYR A 13 -0.26 -6.14 -23.90
C TYR A 13 -0.86 -6.73 -22.62
N ILE A 14 -0.05 -7.08 -21.62
CA ILE A 14 -0.53 -7.67 -20.37
C ILE A 14 -0.28 -6.73 -19.20
N ALA A 15 0.97 -6.34 -18.94
CA ALA A 15 1.30 -5.59 -17.72
C ALA A 15 0.75 -4.15 -17.74
N GLU A 16 0.96 -3.40 -18.82
CA GLU A 16 0.57 -1.99 -18.93
C GLU A 16 -0.94 -1.75 -18.73
N PRO A 17 -1.86 -2.53 -19.34
CA PRO A 17 -3.30 -2.37 -19.08
C PRO A 17 -3.66 -2.52 -17.60
N PHE A 18 -3.09 -3.51 -16.91
CA PHE A 18 -3.31 -3.69 -15.48
C PHE A 18 -2.68 -2.57 -14.66
N GLN A 19 -1.50 -2.08 -15.04
CA GLN A 19 -0.84 -0.95 -14.38
C GLN A 19 -1.65 0.34 -14.50
N ILE A 20 -2.18 0.65 -15.69
CA ILE A 20 -3.05 1.81 -15.90
C ILE A 20 -4.32 1.67 -15.03
N LEU A 21 -4.96 0.50 -15.07
CA LEU A 21 -6.13 0.22 -14.23
C LEU A 21 -5.79 0.35 -12.74
N SER A 22 -4.59 -0.05 -12.33
CA SER A 22 -4.14 -0.03 -10.93
C SER A 22 -4.09 1.37 -10.32
N GLN A 23 -3.90 2.40 -11.15
CA GLN A 23 -3.75 3.78 -10.68
C GLN A 23 -5.07 4.43 -10.27
N ASN A 24 -6.23 3.81 -10.52
CA ASN A 24 -7.49 4.33 -9.99
C ASN A 24 -7.70 3.94 -8.52
N ILE A 25 -8.35 4.82 -7.75
CA ILE A 25 -8.58 4.62 -6.31
C ILE A 25 -9.37 3.32 -6.00
N PHE A 26 -10.30 2.91 -6.86
CA PHE A 26 -11.10 1.70 -6.62
C PHE A 26 -10.25 0.44 -6.67
N SER A 27 -9.27 0.36 -7.57
CA SER A 27 -8.29 -0.73 -7.63
C SER A 27 -7.53 -0.85 -6.31
N VAL A 28 -7.06 0.28 -5.78
CA VAL A 28 -6.31 0.34 -4.51
C VAL A 28 -7.21 -0.09 -3.34
N LEU A 29 -8.45 0.38 -3.29
CA LEU A 29 -9.40 0.04 -2.23
C LEU A 29 -9.79 -1.44 -2.25
N ILE A 30 -10.04 -2.00 -3.44
CA ILE A 30 -10.37 -3.42 -3.59
C ILE A 30 -9.23 -4.26 -3.06
N VAL A 31 -7.99 -4.02 -3.49
CA VAL A 31 -6.83 -4.80 -3.00
C VAL A 31 -6.65 -4.67 -1.49
N THR A 32 -6.82 -3.47 -0.95
CA THR A 32 -6.75 -3.22 0.51
C THR A 32 -7.81 -4.00 1.29
N LEU A 33 -9.04 -4.05 0.77
CA LEU A 33 -10.12 -4.84 1.35
C LEU A 33 -9.82 -6.33 1.29
N PHE A 34 -9.35 -6.85 0.15
CA PHE A 34 -9.06 -8.28 0.00
C PHE A 34 -7.90 -8.73 0.90
N VAL A 35 -6.88 -7.90 1.13
CA VAL A 35 -5.85 -8.18 2.15
C VAL A 35 -6.49 -8.40 3.51
N SER A 36 -7.44 -7.53 3.89
CA SER A 36 -8.15 -7.64 5.16
C SER A 36 -9.03 -8.90 5.22
N VAL A 37 -9.71 -9.24 4.12
CA VAL A 37 -10.54 -10.43 3.99
C VAL A 37 -9.72 -11.72 4.11
N PHE A 38 -8.54 -11.80 3.50
CA PHE A 38 -7.68 -12.96 3.67
C PHE A 38 -7.25 -13.14 5.13
N TRP A 39 -6.88 -12.04 5.79
CA TRP A 39 -6.57 -12.07 7.22
C TRP A 39 -7.75 -12.45 8.10
N PHE A 40 -8.98 -12.09 7.73
CA PHE A 40 -10.19 -12.56 8.42
C PHE A 40 -10.28 -14.09 8.46
N PHE A 41 -9.85 -14.76 7.38
CA PHE A 41 -9.78 -16.23 7.31
C PHE A 41 -8.46 -16.81 7.83
N GLY A 42 -7.59 -16.00 8.43
CA GLY A 42 -6.29 -16.44 8.95
C GLY A 42 -5.22 -16.66 7.87
N LEU A 43 -5.48 -16.23 6.63
CA LEU A 43 -4.50 -16.27 5.54
C LEU A 43 -3.73 -14.95 5.51
N HIS A 44 -2.42 -15.03 5.28
CA HIS A 44 -1.56 -13.84 5.26
C HIS A 44 -1.83 -13.00 3.99
N GLY A 45 -2.72 -12.01 4.11
CA GLY A 45 -3.28 -11.28 2.96
C GLY A 45 -2.26 -10.71 1.97
N PRO A 46 -1.20 -9.99 2.41
CA PRO A 46 -0.17 -9.50 1.50
C PRO A 46 0.58 -10.60 0.76
N ASN A 47 0.73 -11.79 1.36
CA ASN A 47 1.44 -12.91 0.73
C ASN A 47 0.55 -13.60 -0.30
N VAL A 48 -0.74 -13.74 -0.01
CA VAL A 48 -1.73 -14.26 -0.97
C VAL A 48 -1.83 -13.34 -2.18
N LEU A 49 -1.80 -12.03 -1.96
CA LEU A 49 -1.89 -11.03 -3.02
C LEU A 49 -0.53 -10.57 -3.58
N ALA A 50 0.59 -11.17 -3.17
CA ALA A 50 1.91 -10.79 -3.63
C ALA A 50 2.04 -10.78 -5.17
N PRO A 51 1.51 -11.77 -5.93
CA PRO A 51 1.57 -11.73 -7.39
C PRO A 51 0.89 -10.50 -8.01
N VAL A 52 -0.16 -10.00 -7.36
CA VAL A 52 -0.92 -8.83 -7.79
C VAL A 52 -0.21 -7.55 -7.34
N LEU A 53 0.14 -7.46 -6.06
CA LEU A 53 0.82 -6.31 -5.46
C LEU A 53 2.16 -6.03 -6.14
N ASP A 54 3.01 -7.06 -6.24
CA ASP A 54 4.37 -6.91 -6.75
C ASP A 54 4.40 -6.97 -8.28
N GLY A 55 3.50 -7.72 -8.91
CA GLY A 55 3.41 -7.79 -10.38
C GLY A 55 2.87 -6.51 -11.02
N ILE A 56 1.93 -5.82 -10.36
CA ILE A 56 1.31 -4.60 -10.90
C ILE A 56 1.95 -3.34 -10.33
N TRP A 57 1.99 -3.18 -9.01
CA TRP A 57 2.47 -1.94 -8.38
C TRP A 57 3.98 -1.94 -8.11
N GLY A 58 4.65 -3.09 -8.17
CA GLY A 58 6.11 -3.21 -8.04
C GLY A 58 6.85 -2.42 -9.14
N PRO A 59 6.60 -2.70 -10.44
CA PRO A 59 7.20 -1.95 -11.54
C PRO A 59 6.94 -0.44 -11.48
N LEU A 60 5.76 -0.03 -11.02
CA LEU A 60 5.42 1.39 -10.87
C LEU A 60 6.25 2.06 -9.77
N GLY A 61 6.51 1.34 -8.67
CA GLY A 61 7.44 1.78 -7.63
C GLY A 61 8.87 1.95 -8.17
N LEU A 62 9.35 1.00 -8.98
CA LEU A 62 10.66 1.09 -9.61
C LEU A 62 10.77 2.26 -10.59
N ASN A 63 9.69 2.54 -11.35
CA ASN A 63 9.63 3.70 -12.23
C ASN A 63 9.72 5.01 -11.45
N ASN A 64 8.94 5.16 -10.37
CA ASN A 64 9.03 6.34 -9.50
C ASN A 64 10.42 6.51 -8.88
N GLN A 65 11.05 5.40 -8.46
CA GLN A 65 12.38 5.41 -7.88
C GLN A 65 13.46 5.83 -8.89
N ALA A 66 13.42 5.27 -10.10
CA ALA A 66 14.33 5.65 -11.17
C ALA A 66 14.19 7.15 -11.51
N LEU A 67 12.94 7.63 -11.60
CA LEU A 67 12.65 9.04 -11.86
C LEU A 67 13.15 9.94 -10.73
N TYR A 68 12.93 9.58 -9.47
CA TYR A 68 13.41 10.35 -8.33
C TYR A 68 14.93 10.50 -8.29
N PHE A 69 15.69 9.49 -8.72
CA PHE A 69 17.15 9.61 -8.82
C PHE A 69 17.60 10.56 -9.93
N GLN A 70 16.77 10.82 -10.93
CA GLN A 70 17.07 11.74 -12.03
C GLN A 70 16.67 13.18 -11.70
N VAL A 71 15.47 13.38 -11.15
CA VAL A 71 14.86 14.71 -11.05
C VAL A 71 14.70 15.20 -9.61
N HIS A 72 14.93 14.33 -8.62
CA HIS A 72 14.77 14.58 -7.19
C HIS A 72 13.36 15.10 -6.82
N SER A 73 13.13 15.47 -5.56
CA SER A 73 11.80 15.88 -5.08
C SER A 73 11.21 17.05 -5.86
N GLN A 74 12.03 18.04 -6.23
CA GLN A 74 11.54 19.21 -6.96
C GLN A 74 11.06 18.83 -8.37
N GLY A 75 11.81 17.99 -9.08
CA GLY A 75 11.40 17.56 -10.41
C GLY A 75 10.16 16.67 -10.41
N ILE A 76 9.99 15.82 -9.38
CA ILE A 76 8.76 15.04 -9.19
C ILE A 76 7.56 15.99 -9.04
N ARG A 77 7.67 17.02 -8.19
CA ARG A 77 6.61 18.02 -8.00
C ARG A 77 6.32 18.80 -9.27
N ASP A 78 7.36 19.18 -10.02
CA ASP A 78 7.20 19.91 -11.28
C ASP A 78 6.49 19.06 -12.36
N LEU A 79 6.79 17.77 -12.45
CA LEU A 79 6.13 16.83 -13.36
C LEU A 79 4.65 16.67 -13.01
N ILE A 80 4.35 16.46 -11.73
CA ILE A 80 2.98 16.35 -11.22
C ILE A 80 2.20 17.65 -11.47
N ALA A 81 2.80 18.81 -11.20
CA ALA A 81 2.18 20.11 -11.45
C ALA A 81 1.85 20.36 -12.93
N LYS A 82 2.58 19.72 -13.85
CA LYS A 82 2.33 19.76 -15.30
C LYS A 82 1.40 18.63 -15.78
N GLY A 83 0.92 17.77 -14.88
CA GLY A 83 -0.02 16.68 -15.18
C GLY A 83 0.63 15.38 -15.63
N ALA A 84 1.95 15.21 -15.52
CA ALA A 84 2.67 14.00 -15.91
C ALA A 84 2.52 12.88 -14.87
N VAL A 85 1.28 12.41 -14.66
CA VAL A 85 0.91 11.44 -13.61
C VAL A 85 0.61 10.03 -14.14
N ASP A 86 0.84 9.81 -15.43
CA ASP A 86 0.74 8.51 -16.09
C ASP A 86 1.52 8.54 -17.41
N LYS A 87 1.66 7.36 -18.02
CA LYS A 87 2.38 7.17 -19.28
C LYS A 87 1.77 7.95 -20.46
N ALA A 88 0.46 8.22 -20.46
CA ALA A 88 -0.20 8.96 -21.53
C ALA A 88 0.05 10.48 -21.44
N HIS A 89 0.31 10.99 -20.24
CA HIS A 89 0.64 12.40 -19.97
C HIS A 89 2.13 12.65 -19.74
N ALA A 90 2.99 11.69 -20.08
CA ALA A 90 4.43 11.78 -19.85
C ALA A 90 5.07 12.99 -20.57
N ILE A 91 6.00 13.66 -19.90
CA ILE A 91 6.76 14.80 -20.44
C ILE A 91 8.17 14.34 -20.70
N ASN A 92 8.61 14.38 -21.97
CA ASN A 92 9.91 13.84 -22.40
C ASN A 92 10.12 12.35 -22.03
N GLY A 93 9.03 11.59 -21.84
CA GLY A 93 9.07 10.19 -21.40
C GLY A 93 8.97 10.00 -19.89
N ASP A 94 9.01 11.08 -19.10
CA ASP A 94 8.94 11.02 -17.64
C ASP A 94 7.50 11.22 -17.14
N TYR A 95 7.09 10.37 -16.20
CA TYR A 95 5.79 10.44 -15.53
C TYR A 95 5.87 9.84 -14.12
N VAL A 96 4.98 10.27 -13.23
CA VAL A 96 4.95 9.86 -11.83
C VAL A 96 3.70 9.04 -11.55
N ASN A 97 3.85 7.83 -11.03
CA ASN A 97 2.72 7.02 -10.59
C ASN A 97 2.25 7.49 -9.20
N LEU A 98 0.97 7.79 -9.05
CA LEU A 98 0.43 8.33 -7.79
C LEU A 98 0.41 7.28 -6.67
N TRP A 99 0.15 6.02 -7.01
CA TRP A 99 0.12 4.92 -6.05
C TRP A 99 1.03 3.78 -6.49
N VAL A 100 1.91 3.35 -5.60
CA VAL A 100 2.90 2.29 -5.86
C VAL A 100 2.92 1.28 -4.70
N ARG A 101 3.71 0.20 -4.82
CA ARG A 101 3.73 -0.88 -3.82
C ARG A 101 4.01 -0.38 -2.40
N GLY A 102 4.95 0.55 -2.25
CA GLY A 102 5.30 1.15 -0.95
C GLY A 102 4.25 2.12 -0.39
N SER A 103 3.27 2.55 -1.17
CA SER A 103 2.21 3.46 -0.71
C SER A 103 1.35 2.83 0.39
N TRP A 104 1.11 1.51 0.33
CA TRP A 104 0.41 0.82 1.40
C TRP A 104 1.20 0.83 2.71
N ASP A 105 2.48 0.50 2.66
CA ASP A 105 3.32 0.44 3.86
C ASP A 105 3.49 1.83 4.50
N ALA A 106 3.60 2.88 3.67
CA ALA A 106 3.69 4.27 4.13
C ALA A 106 2.41 4.79 4.77
N PHE A 107 1.23 4.44 4.22
CA PHE A 107 0.00 5.16 4.54
C PHE A 107 -1.13 4.32 5.13
N ALA A 108 -1.13 2.99 4.96
CA ALA A 108 -2.27 2.15 5.34
C ALA A 108 -1.90 0.95 6.23
N TRP A 109 -0.74 0.35 6.01
CA TRP A 109 -0.24 -0.85 6.70
C TRP A 109 0.93 -0.54 7.64
N PHE A 110 0.94 0.68 8.18
CA PHE A 110 1.84 1.05 9.26
C PHE A 110 1.52 0.22 10.51
N GLY A 111 2.52 -0.42 11.06
CA GLY A 111 2.32 -1.40 12.12
C GLY A 111 1.85 -2.76 11.66
N GLY A 112 1.93 -3.07 10.36
CA GLY A 112 1.43 -4.30 9.73
C GLY A 112 0.07 -4.10 9.06
N SER A 113 -0.49 -5.20 8.53
CA SER A 113 -1.81 -5.18 7.87
C SER A 113 -2.87 -4.53 8.77
N GLY A 114 -3.72 -3.66 8.20
CA GLY A 114 -4.81 -2.99 8.92
C GLY A 114 -4.41 -1.84 9.84
N GLY A 115 -3.15 -1.38 9.84
CA GLY A 115 -2.74 -0.22 10.64
C GLY A 115 -2.57 -0.54 12.14
N THR A 116 -2.22 -1.78 12.47
CA THR A 116 -2.41 -2.39 13.80
C THR A 116 -1.61 -1.75 14.93
N ILE A 117 -0.56 -0.98 14.64
CA ILE A 117 0.16 -0.23 15.68
C ILE A 117 -0.76 0.76 16.39
N THR A 118 -1.75 1.34 15.69
CA THR A 118 -2.75 2.24 16.32
C THR A 118 -3.62 1.50 17.31
N LEU A 119 -4.03 0.26 16.96
CA LEU A 119 -4.78 -0.60 17.87
C LEU A 119 -3.94 -0.98 19.09
N VAL A 120 -2.66 -1.31 18.90
CA VAL A 120 -1.73 -1.60 20.00
C VAL A 120 -1.60 -0.41 20.94
N ILE A 121 -1.37 0.79 20.40
CA ILE A 121 -1.29 2.03 21.18
C ILE A 121 -2.60 2.26 21.95
N ALA A 122 -3.76 2.12 21.29
CA ALA A 122 -5.05 2.28 21.92
C ALA A 122 -5.28 1.28 23.06
N ILE A 123 -4.85 0.02 22.90
CA ILE A 123 -4.93 -1.01 23.95
C ILE A 123 -4.06 -0.63 25.15
N ILE A 124 -2.82 -0.18 24.92
CA ILE A 124 -1.89 0.18 25.99
C ILE A 124 -2.44 1.37 26.81
N LEU A 125 -2.98 2.38 26.12
CA LEU A 125 -3.47 3.61 26.75
C LEU A 125 -4.85 3.44 27.42
N PHE A 126 -5.79 2.74 26.78
CA PHE A 126 -7.20 2.80 27.17
C PHE A 126 -7.79 1.47 27.64
N SER A 127 -7.18 0.32 27.32
CA SER A 127 -7.75 -0.98 27.71
C SER A 127 -7.75 -1.14 29.23
N LYS A 128 -8.79 -1.78 29.78
CA LYS A 128 -8.84 -2.22 31.19
C LYS A 128 -8.57 -3.72 31.35
N ARG A 129 -8.56 -4.45 30.23
CA ARG A 129 -8.43 -5.90 30.15
C ARG A 129 -6.96 -6.34 30.23
N LYS A 130 -6.64 -7.21 31.19
CA LYS A 130 -5.26 -7.66 31.45
C LYS A 130 -4.70 -8.47 30.28
N ASP A 131 -5.49 -9.38 29.74
CA ASP A 131 -5.17 -10.19 28.56
C ASP A 131 -4.86 -9.30 27.34
N TYR A 132 -5.69 -8.29 27.07
CA TYR A 132 -5.45 -7.38 25.95
C TYR A 132 -4.18 -6.55 26.16
N LYS A 133 -3.91 -6.07 27.38
CA LYS A 133 -2.66 -5.36 27.69
C LYS A 133 -1.42 -6.23 27.50
N ILE A 134 -1.49 -7.53 27.78
CA ILE A 134 -0.40 -8.47 27.51
C ILE A 134 -0.13 -8.52 26.01
N VAL A 135 -1.17 -8.74 25.20
CA VAL A 135 -1.03 -8.77 23.74
C VAL A 135 -0.50 -7.44 23.20
N GLY A 136 -1.01 -6.30 23.68
CA GLY A 136 -0.52 -4.98 23.27
C GLY A 136 0.97 -4.77 23.59
N ARG A 137 1.44 -5.21 24.77
CA ARG A 137 2.87 -5.10 25.13
C ARG A 137 3.75 -6.02 24.29
N LEU A 138 3.31 -7.25 24.05
CA LEU A 138 4.04 -8.21 23.22
C LEU A 138 4.04 -7.81 21.74
N GLY A 139 2.96 -7.19 21.26
CA GLY A 139 2.80 -6.73 19.90
C GLY A 139 3.46 -5.38 19.59
N LEU A 140 3.83 -4.59 20.60
CA LEU A 140 4.39 -3.25 20.39
C LEU A 140 5.74 -3.29 19.68
N ALA A 141 6.69 -4.07 20.22
CA ALA A 141 8.03 -4.19 19.63
C ALA A 141 8.00 -4.68 18.18
N PRO A 142 7.35 -5.81 17.83
CA PRO A 142 7.25 -6.24 16.43
C PRO A 142 6.43 -5.26 15.57
N GLY A 143 5.39 -4.64 16.15
CA GLY A 143 4.57 -3.66 15.44
C GLY A 143 5.35 -2.42 14.98
N ILE A 144 6.37 -1.99 15.71
CA ILE A 144 7.26 -0.89 15.25
C ILE A 144 7.98 -1.25 13.94
N PHE A 145 8.20 -2.54 13.70
CA PHE A 145 8.82 -3.07 12.48
C PHE A 145 7.79 -3.67 11.51
N ASN A 146 6.53 -3.21 11.57
CA ASN A 146 5.43 -3.68 10.71
C ASN A 146 5.10 -5.18 10.82
N ILE A 147 5.51 -5.86 11.88
CA ILE A 147 5.18 -7.26 12.16
C ILE A 147 4.00 -7.30 13.14
N ASN A 148 2.87 -7.88 12.73
CA ASN A 148 1.62 -7.78 13.49
C ASN A 148 0.93 -9.10 13.82
N GLU A 149 1.53 -10.24 13.46
CA GLU A 149 1.04 -11.57 13.80
C GLU A 149 0.80 -11.77 15.30
N PRO A 150 1.66 -11.26 16.22
CA PRO A 150 1.38 -11.34 17.66
C PRO A 150 0.08 -10.63 18.06
N VAL A 151 -0.33 -9.60 17.31
CA VAL A 151 -1.59 -8.88 17.53
C VAL A 151 -2.76 -9.61 16.87
N LEU A 152 -2.60 -10.02 15.61
CA LEU A 152 -3.67 -10.67 14.84
C LEU A 152 -4.07 -12.04 15.39
N PHE A 153 -3.10 -12.80 15.93
CA PHE A 153 -3.34 -14.08 16.56
C PHE A 153 -3.51 -13.98 18.08
N GLY A 154 -2.93 -12.96 18.72
CA GLY A 154 -3.09 -12.74 20.16
C GLY A 154 -4.43 -12.12 20.53
N LEU A 155 -5.00 -11.28 19.65
CA LEU A 155 -6.39 -10.85 19.72
C LEU A 155 -7.23 -11.76 18.82
N PRO A 156 -8.52 -11.94 19.12
CA PRO A 156 -9.41 -12.68 18.21
C PRO A 156 -9.78 -11.76 17.04
N VAL A 157 -8.83 -11.41 16.15
CA VAL A 157 -9.11 -10.66 14.92
C VAL A 157 -9.57 -11.61 13.82
N VAL A 158 -8.89 -12.75 13.72
CA VAL A 158 -9.27 -13.86 12.83
C VAL A 158 -10.66 -14.38 13.20
N LEU A 159 -11.53 -14.51 12.20
CA LEU A 159 -12.91 -15.00 12.30
C LEU A 159 -13.83 -14.23 13.27
N ASN A 160 -13.46 -13.02 13.70
CA ASN A 160 -14.26 -12.19 14.60
C ASN A 160 -14.73 -10.92 13.91
N ALA A 161 -16.02 -10.82 13.63
CA ALA A 161 -16.61 -9.69 12.93
C ALA A 161 -16.40 -8.33 13.66
N ILE A 162 -16.37 -8.33 15.00
CA ILE A 162 -16.23 -7.09 15.79
C ILE A 162 -14.85 -6.46 15.58
N PHE A 163 -13.80 -7.28 15.55
CA PHE A 163 -12.44 -6.81 15.26
C PHE A 163 -12.19 -6.64 13.76
N PHE A 164 -12.85 -7.43 12.92
CA PHE A 164 -12.72 -7.36 11.47
C PHE A 164 -13.20 -6.02 10.90
N ILE A 165 -14.34 -5.50 11.36
CA ILE A 165 -14.88 -4.23 10.85
C ILE A 165 -13.86 -3.09 10.93
N PRO A 166 -13.29 -2.74 12.10
CA PRO A 166 -12.28 -1.68 12.16
C PRO A 166 -10.99 -2.08 11.43
N PHE A 167 -10.60 -3.36 11.45
CA PHE A 167 -9.42 -3.85 10.74
C PHE A 167 -9.52 -3.69 9.22
N ALA A 168 -10.71 -3.84 8.64
CA ALA A 168 -10.95 -3.64 7.21
C ALA A 168 -11.23 -2.17 6.86
N VAL A 169 -11.98 -1.44 7.68
CA VAL A 169 -12.41 -0.07 7.37
C VAL A 169 -11.31 0.96 7.62
N ALA A 170 -10.52 0.83 8.69
CA ALA A 170 -9.44 1.76 9.00
C ALA A 170 -8.42 1.91 7.85
N PRO A 171 -7.83 0.84 7.28
CA PRO A 171 -6.90 0.99 6.17
C PRO A 171 -7.57 1.54 4.90
N LEU A 172 -8.86 1.26 4.67
CA LEU A 172 -9.59 1.87 3.54
C LEU A 172 -9.71 3.38 3.70
N ILE A 173 -10.04 3.86 4.90
CA ILE A 173 -10.08 5.31 5.19
C ILE A 173 -8.69 5.92 5.00
N SER A 174 -7.64 5.28 5.51
CA SER A 174 -6.26 5.75 5.35
C SER A 174 -5.85 5.83 3.88
N VAL A 175 -6.20 4.83 3.06
CA VAL A 175 -5.98 4.85 1.61
C VAL A 175 -6.74 6.00 0.95
N ILE A 176 -8.02 6.23 1.28
CA ILE A 176 -8.80 7.33 0.71
C ILE A 176 -8.13 8.67 0.99
N ILE A 177 -7.73 8.90 2.25
CA ILE A 177 -7.08 10.13 2.67
C ILE A 177 -5.75 10.29 1.94
N ALA A 178 -4.88 9.28 1.96
CA ALA A 178 -3.57 9.34 1.37
C ALA A 178 -3.63 9.52 -0.16
N TYR A 179 -4.44 8.71 -0.85
CA TYR A 179 -4.62 8.81 -2.30
C TYR A 179 -5.14 10.20 -2.69
N THR A 180 -6.16 10.71 -1.99
CA THR A 180 -6.72 12.03 -2.28
C THR A 180 -5.73 13.15 -1.98
N ALA A 181 -5.00 13.06 -0.87
CA ALA A 181 -3.96 14.05 -0.52
C ALA A 181 -2.83 14.08 -1.56
N THR A 182 -2.41 12.91 -2.06
CA THR A 182 -1.42 12.80 -3.14
C THR A 182 -1.96 13.33 -4.47
N ALA A 183 -3.19 12.98 -4.83
CA ALA A 183 -3.84 13.47 -6.06
C ALA A 183 -4.09 14.99 -6.05
N LEU A 184 -4.26 15.59 -4.86
CA LEU A 184 -4.39 17.05 -4.67
C LEU A 184 -3.03 17.75 -4.47
N HIS A 185 -1.91 17.01 -4.58
CA HIS A 185 -0.55 17.51 -4.42
C HIS A 185 -0.25 18.09 -3.02
N LEU A 186 -1.02 17.68 -2.00
CA LEU A 186 -0.78 18.02 -0.61
C LEU A 186 0.32 17.15 0.01
N VAL A 187 0.50 15.94 -0.53
CA VAL A 187 1.50 14.96 -0.12
C VAL A 187 2.22 14.47 -1.38
N ASP A 188 3.55 14.36 -1.31
CA ASP A 188 4.33 13.83 -2.44
C ASP A 188 4.05 12.32 -2.61
N PRO A 189 4.01 11.79 -3.85
CA PRO A 189 3.87 10.35 -4.06
C PRO A 189 5.07 9.58 -3.54
N VAL A 190 4.87 8.30 -3.25
CA VAL A 190 5.95 7.43 -2.80
C VAL A 190 6.89 7.16 -3.97
N VAL A 191 8.16 7.53 -3.76
CA VAL A 191 9.22 7.41 -4.76
C VAL A 191 10.34 6.45 -4.37
N ASN A 192 10.37 5.99 -3.12
CA ASN A 192 11.37 5.03 -2.66
C ASN A 192 10.68 3.87 -1.96
N ALA A 193 11.14 2.65 -2.23
CA ALA A 193 10.80 1.49 -1.43
C ALA A 193 11.70 1.49 -0.19
N VAL A 194 11.08 1.57 0.99
CA VAL A 194 11.77 1.41 2.28
C VAL A 194 11.25 0.11 2.90
N PRO A 195 12.13 -0.81 3.34
CA PRO A 195 11.72 -2.06 3.97
C PRO A 195 10.90 -1.88 5.25
#